data_AF-A0A814Y4P8-F1
#
_entry.id   AF-A0A814Y4P8-F1
#
_cell.length_a   1.000
_cell.length_b   1.000
_cell.length_c   1.000
_cell.angle_alpha   90.00
_cell.angle_beta   90.00
_cell.angle_gamma   90.00
#
_symmetry.space_group_name_H-M   'P 1'
#
loop_
_entity.id
_entity.type
_entity.pdbx_description
1 polymer ?
#
loop_
_entity_poly.entity_id
_entity_poly.type
_entity_poly.pdbx_seq_one_letter_code
_entity_poly.pdbx_strand_id
1 'polypeptide(L)'
;MAQFCGLKAPSHVYSATLKNSSDHDVTVEVEYVGSDSSHTEKVTVTVPKGGSESLEEKTVKTDEHEQRKFIQKLTVKGQDGSSKELSAPFEGVTSPKQNWQFEVGQDGGLKSVAH
;
A
#
# COMPACT_ATOMS: atom_id res chain seq x y z
N MET A 1 -33.74 -13.09 17.81
CA MET A 1 -32.44 -12.54 18.23
C MET A 1 -31.73 -12.07 16.97
N ALA A 2 -31.51 -10.76 16.83
CA ALA A 2 -30.86 -10.21 15.65
C ALA A 2 -29.37 -10.59 15.70
N GLN A 3 -28.91 -11.38 14.73
CA GLN A 3 -27.48 -11.52 14.45
C GLN A 3 -26.97 -10.13 14.06
N PHE A 4 -26.31 -9.45 14.99
CA PHE A 4 -25.39 -8.39 14.61
C PHE A 4 -24.29 -9.08 13.81
N CYS A 5 -24.37 -9.04 12.48
CA CYS A 5 -23.24 -9.29 11.61
C CYS A 5 -22.12 -8.39 12.14
N GLY A 6 -21.11 -8.98 12.78
CA GLY A 6 -19.95 -8.26 13.25
C GLY A 6 -19.28 -7.62 12.04
N LEU A 7 -19.53 -6.32 11.83
CA LEU A 7 -18.85 -5.49 10.85
C LEU A 7 -17.37 -5.49 11.24
N LYS A 8 -16.64 -6.50 10.76
CA LYS A 8 -15.19 -6.55 10.90
C LYS A 8 -14.66 -5.30 10.20
N ALA A 9 -13.96 -4.47 10.95
CA ALA A 9 -13.36 -3.27 10.42
C ALA A 9 -12.48 -3.64 9.20
N PRO A 10 -12.49 -2.83 8.12
CA PRO A 10 -11.78 -3.19 6.91
C PRO A 10 -10.26 -3.18 7.14
N SER A 11 -9.56 -4.15 6.56
CA SER A 11 -8.10 -4.27 6.61
C SER A 11 -7.40 -3.34 5.60
N HIS A 12 -7.77 -2.06 5.60
CA HIS A 12 -7.27 -1.07 4.64
C HIS A 12 -6.06 -0.31 5.16
N VAL A 13 -5.09 -0.05 4.28
CA VAL A 13 -3.97 0.85 4.53
C VAL A 13 -4.18 2.13 3.73
N TYR A 14 -4.30 3.26 4.41
CA TYR A 14 -4.60 4.56 3.78
C TYR A 14 -3.34 5.36 3.46
N SER A 15 -2.29 5.20 4.26
CA SER A 15 -0.97 5.79 4.06
C SER A 15 0.11 4.86 4.58
N ALA A 16 1.33 5.00 4.08
CA ALA A 16 2.42 4.09 4.39
C ALA A 16 3.80 4.73 4.33
N THR A 17 4.80 4.06 4.88
CA THR A 17 6.22 4.36 4.67
C THR A 17 6.85 3.17 3.94
N LEU A 18 7.48 3.44 2.79
CA LEU A 18 8.29 2.48 2.05
C LEU A 18 9.75 2.60 2.49
N LYS A 19 10.28 1.55 3.09
CA LYS A 19 11.71 1.46 3.41
C LYS A 19 12.43 0.58 2.40
N ASN A 20 13.50 1.09 1.81
CA ASN A 20 14.35 0.31 0.93
C ASN A 20 15.60 -0.15 1.68
N SER A 21 15.72 -1.46 1.91
CA SER A 21 16.89 -2.08 2.54
C SER A 21 17.82 -2.75 1.52
N SER A 22 17.59 -2.56 0.21
CA SER A 22 18.50 -3.01 -0.83
C SER A 22 19.69 -2.07 -1.00
N ASP A 23 20.67 -2.52 -1.78
CA ASP A 23 21.89 -1.80 -2.11
C ASP A 23 21.77 -0.89 -3.35
N HIS A 24 20.57 -0.83 -3.94
CA HIS A 24 20.26 -0.07 -5.15
C HIS A 24 18.95 0.70 -4.99
N ASP A 25 18.74 1.71 -5.83
CA ASP A 25 17.46 2.43 -5.86
C ASP A 25 16.37 1.52 -6.42
N VAL A 26 15.19 1.54 -5.79
CA VAL A 26 14.05 0.72 -6.20
C VAL A 26 12.90 1.59 -6.65
N THR A 27 12.24 1.18 -7.73
CA THR A 27 11.02 1.84 -8.20
C THR A 27 9.81 1.02 -7.77
N VAL A 28 8.89 1.63 -7.02
CA VAL A 28 7.68 1.00 -6.53
C VAL A 28 6.47 1.68 -7.18
N GLU A 29 5.68 0.91 -7.91
CA GLU A 29 4.35 1.31 -8.38
C GLU A 29 3.33 0.99 -7.29
N VAL A 30 2.56 1.98 -6.86
CA VAL A 30 1.55 1.86 -5.80
C VAL A 30 0.18 2.14 -6.40
N GLU A 31 -0.72 1.19 -6.24
CA GLU A 31 -2.11 1.27 -6.69
C GLU A 31 -3.01 1.62 -5.50
N TYR A 32 -3.67 2.77 -5.60
CA TYR A 32 -4.70 3.23 -4.68
C TYR A 32 -6.08 3.00 -5.29
N VAL A 33 -7.02 2.47 -4.51
CA VAL A 33 -8.40 2.26 -4.96
C VAL A 33 -9.40 2.93 -4.01
N GLY A 34 -10.46 3.49 -4.57
CA GLY A 34 -11.64 3.93 -3.82
C GLY A 34 -12.44 2.74 -3.27
N SER A 35 -13.41 3.01 -2.40
CA SER A 35 -14.26 1.97 -1.78
C SER A 35 -15.12 1.17 -2.76
N ASP A 36 -15.30 1.67 -3.98
CA ASP A 36 -16.09 1.04 -5.05
C ASP A 36 -15.21 0.46 -6.19
N SER A 37 -13.88 0.50 -6.03
CA SER A 37 -12.87 0.08 -7.03
C SER A 37 -12.91 0.81 -8.39
N SER A 38 -13.93 1.64 -8.64
CA SER A 38 -14.09 2.40 -9.88
C SER A 38 -13.07 3.54 -9.98
N HIS A 39 -12.57 3.99 -8.84
CA HIS A 39 -11.58 5.05 -8.71
C HIS A 39 -10.19 4.50 -8.36
N THR A 40 -9.53 3.91 -9.37
CA THR A 40 -8.15 3.43 -9.25
C THR A 40 -7.15 4.50 -9.67
N GLU A 41 -6.05 4.63 -8.94
CA GLU A 41 -4.94 5.53 -9.24
C GLU A 41 -3.60 4.84 -8.99
N LYS A 42 -2.68 4.98 -9.94
CA LYS A 42 -1.33 4.42 -9.83
C LYS A 42 -0.33 5.54 -9.68
N VAL A 43 0.56 5.43 -8.70
CA VAL A 43 1.70 6.32 -8.53
C VAL A 43 2.99 5.53 -8.55
N THR A 44 4.04 6.14 -9.09
CA THR A 44 5.38 5.53 -9.11
C THR A 44 6.26 6.33 -8.17
N VAL A 45 6.92 5.65 -7.24
CA VAL A 45 7.83 6.24 -6.26
C VAL A 45 9.19 5.57 -6.37
N THR A 46 10.24 6.37 -6.48
CA THR A 46 11.62 5.89 -6.42
C THR A 46 12.10 6.01 -4.98
N VAL A 47 12.46 4.89 -4.36
CA VAL A 47 13.00 4.85 -3.00
C VAL A 47 14.52 4.67 -3.07
N PRO A 48 15.32 5.65 -2.64
CA PRO A 48 16.78 5.56 -2.69
C PRO A 48 17.31 4.35 -1.93
N LYS A 49 18.49 3.85 -2.31
CA LYS A 49 19.18 2.77 -1.58
C LYS A 49 19.33 3.10 -0.09
N GLY A 50 18.94 2.17 0.79
CA GLY A 50 18.95 2.39 2.25
C GLY A 50 17.99 3.48 2.75
N GLY A 51 17.19 4.09 1.87
CA GLY A 51 16.34 5.23 2.15
C GLY A 51 14.91 4.83 2.54
N SER A 52 14.06 5.84 2.72
CA SER A 52 12.63 5.64 2.94
C SER A 52 11.83 6.76 2.28
N GLU A 53 10.66 6.43 1.76
CA GLU A 53 9.73 7.37 1.15
C GLU A 53 8.35 7.23 1.78
N SER A 54 7.66 8.37 1.91
CA SER A 54 6.30 8.40 2.47
C SER A 54 5.26 8.30 1.36
N LEU A 55 4.29 7.41 1.54
CA LEU A 55 3.10 7.27 0.73
C LEU A 55 1.94 7.97 1.45
N GLU A 56 1.59 9.15 0.95
CA GLU A 56 0.52 9.96 1.53
C GLU A 56 -0.87 9.33 1.31
N GLU A 57 -1.81 9.72 2.17
CA GLU A 57 -3.23 9.39 1.99
C GLU A 57 -3.77 10.13 0.77
N LYS A 58 -4.65 9.47 0.01
CA LYS A 58 -5.32 10.05 -1.15
C LYS A 58 -6.83 10.02 -0.95
N THR A 59 -7.50 11.03 -1.49
CA THR A 59 -8.96 11.10 -1.53
C THR A 59 -9.48 11.19 -2.96
N VAL A 60 -10.72 10.80 -3.17
CA VAL A 60 -11.47 11.02 -4.40
C VAL A 60 -12.77 11.73 -4.03
N LYS A 61 -13.06 12.80 -4.75
CA LYS A 61 -14.33 13.50 -4.65
C LYS A 61 -15.31 12.91 -5.65
N THR A 62 -16.42 12.37 -5.17
CA THR A 62 -17.56 11.97 -6.00
C THR A 62 -18.61 13.08 -5.98
N ASP A 63 -19.66 12.94 -6.79
CA ASP A 63 -20.77 13.91 -6.81
C ASP A 63 -21.54 13.98 -5.47
N GLU A 64 -21.47 12.90 -4.68
CA GLU A 64 -22.23 12.75 -3.44
C GLU A 64 -21.38 13.04 -2.18
N HIS A 65 -20.08 12.71 -2.18
CA HIS A 65 -19.19 12.86 -1.01
C HIS A 65 -17.71 12.68 -1.37
N GLU A 66 -16.83 12.90 -0.39
CA GLU A 66 -15.40 12.60 -0.51
C GLU A 66 -15.09 11.23 0.12
N GLN A 67 -14.36 10.37 -0.60
CA GLN A 67 -13.94 9.05 -0.15
C GLN A 67 -12.42 8.96 -0.05
N ARG A 68 -11.94 8.30 1.01
CA ARG A 68 -10.52 7.95 1.13
C ARG A 68 -10.20 6.74 0.27
N LYS A 69 -9.11 6.84 -0.50
CA LYS A 69 -8.53 5.70 -1.19
C LYS A 69 -7.62 4.92 -0.26
N PHE A 70 -7.52 3.62 -0.47
CA PHE A 70 -6.57 2.75 0.24
C PHE A 70 -5.62 2.08 -0.74
N ILE A 71 -4.44 1.73 -0.25
CA ILE A 71 -3.43 1.01 -1.02
C ILE A 71 -3.92 -0.42 -1.25
N GLN A 72 -4.11 -0.78 -2.51
CA GLN A 72 -4.56 -2.10 -2.94
C GLN A 72 -3.41 -3.00 -3.34
N LYS A 73 -2.39 -2.42 -3.98
CA LYS A 73 -1.24 -3.16 -4.50
C LYS A 73 0.01 -2.30 -4.51
N LEU A 74 1.13 -2.94 -4.28
CA LEU A 74 2.47 -2.40 -4.49
C LEU A 74 3.25 -3.35 -5.40
N THR A 75 3.91 -2.81 -6.42
CA THR A 75 4.73 -3.56 -7.37
C THR A 75 6.14 -2.95 -7.39
N VAL A 76 7.13 -3.68 -6.88
CA VAL A 76 8.54 -3.32 -6.98
C VAL A 76 9.05 -3.74 -8.35
N LYS A 77 9.65 -2.82 -9.09
CA LYS A 77 10.34 -3.07 -10.36
C LYS A 77 11.85 -3.14 -10.09
N GLY A 78 12.40 -4.34 -10.22
CA GLY A 78 13.83 -4.61 -10.07
C GLY A 78 14.63 -4.12 -11.28
N GLN A 79 15.94 -3.90 -11.08
CA GLN A 79 16.83 -3.45 -12.15
C GLN A 79 17.07 -4.51 -13.24
N ASP A 80 16.89 -5.79 -12.90
CA ASP A 80 17.00 -6.94 -13.80
C ASP A 80 15.74 -7.15 -14.66
N GLY A 81 14.75 -6.26 -14.56
CA GLY A 81 13.46 -6.39 -15.23
C GLY A 81 12.48 -7.33 -14.53
N SER A 82 12.84 -7.91 -13.38
CA SER A 82 11.90 -8.65 -12.54
C SER A 82 10.93 -7.69 -11.85
N SER A 83 9.75 -8.19 -11.51
CA SER A 83 8.79 -7.46 -10.67
C SER A 83 8.25 -8.34 -9.57
N LYS A 84 8.14 -7.77 -8.37
CA LYS A 84 7.53 -8.43 -7.21
C LYS A 84 6.35 -7.61 -6.72
N GLU A 85 5.23 -8.28 -6.45
CA GLU A 85 3.99 -7.62 -6.06
C GLU A 85 3.56 -8.03 -4.65
N LEU A 86 2.95 -7.09 -3.94
CA LEU A 86 2.26 -7.31 -2.68
C LEU A 86 0.88 -6.65 -2.77
N SER A 87 -0.18 -7.39 -2.48
CA SER A 87 -1.57 -6.89 -2.59
C SER A 87 -2.31 -7.02 -1.26
N ALA A 88 -3.28 -6.13 -1.03
CA ALA A 88 -4.18 -6.22 0.11
C ALA A 88 -5.06 -7.49 0.02
N PRO A 89 -5.47 -8.09 1.16
CA PRO A 89 -5.14 -7.69 2.52
C PRO A 89 -3.68 -7.97 2.87
N PHE A 90 -3.02 -6.98 3.47
CA PHE A 90 -1.62 -7.12 3.87
C PHE A 90 -1.50 -7.87 5.19
N GLU A 91 -0.47 -8.71 5.30
CA GLU A 91 -0.16 -9.43 6.52
C GLU A 91 0.00 -8.45 7.70
N GLY A 92 -0.61 -8.78 8.84
CA GLY A 92 -0.62 -7.94 10.05
C GLY A 92 -1.66 -6.80 10.06
N VAL A 93 -2.31 -6.49 8.94
CA VAL A 93 -3.34 -5.44 8.88
C VAL A 93 -4.71 -6.02 9.23
N THR A 94 -5.12 -5.87 10.48
CA THR A 94 -6.41 -6.38 11.01
C THR A 94 -7.49 -5.33 11.18
N SER A 95 -7.13 -4.06 11.01
CA SER A 95 -7.99 -2.88 11.11
C SER A 95 -7.50 -1.82 10.12
N PRO A 96 -8.25 -0.72 9.91
CA PRO A 96 -7.74 0.44 9.18
C PRO A 96 -6.40 0.91 9.75
N LYS A 97 -5.44 1.17 8.88
CA LYS A 97 -4.10 1.67 9.24
C LYS A 97 -3.74 2.92 8.45
N GLN A 98 -2.99 3.78 9.13
CA GLN A 98 -2.29 4.92 8.56
C GLN A 98 -0.81 4.77 8.92
N ASN A 99 0.06 5.32 8.08
CA ASN A 99 1.52 5.21 8.20
C ASN A 99 2.00 3.76 8.39
N TRP A 100 1.42 2.81 7.64
CA TRP A 100 1.84 1.42 7.68
C TRP A 100 3.22 1.22 7.06
N GLN A 101 4.07 0.36 7.61
CA GLN A 101 5.40 0.16 7.08
C GLN A 101 5.47 -1.00 6.08
N PHE A 102 6.02 -0.73 4.91
CA PHE A 102 6.44 -1.74 3.94
C PHE A 102 7.97 -1.70 3.79
N GLU A 103 8.58 -2.87 3.61
CA GLU A 103 10.03 -2.98 3.43
C GLU A 103 10.36 -3.74 2.16
N VAL A 104 11.26 -3.16 1.35
CA VAL A 104 11.90 -3.80 0.20
C VAL A 104 13.24 -4.39 0.67
N GLY A 105 13.40 -5.70 0.53
CA GLY A 105 14.61 -6.45 0.86
C GLY A 105 15.66 -6.40 -0.26
N GLN A 106 16.85 -6.94 0.05
CA GLN A 106 17.98 -7.01 -0.90
C GLN A 106 17.67 -7.83 -2.15
N ASP A 107 16.80 -8.83 -2.04
CA ASP A 107 16.34 -9.66 -3.15
C ASP A 107 15.24 -8.98 -3.99
N GLY A 108 14.92 -7.71 -3.71
CA GLY A 108 13.77 -6.99 -4.26
C GLY A 108 12.43 -7.43 -3.65
N GLY A 109 12.45 -8.32 -2.65
CA GLY A 109 11.25 -8.81 -1.97
C GLY A 109 10.51 -7.69 -1.24
N LEU A 110 9.19 -7.64 -1.39
CA LEU A 110 8.35 -6.67 -0.71
C LEU A 110 7.56 -7.35 0.41
N LYS A 111 7.62 -6.81 1.63
CA LYS A 111 6.89 -7.34 2.79
C LYS A 111 6.18 -6.24 3.57
N SER A 112 5.06 -6.64 4.17
CA SER A 112 4.35 -5.87 5.19
C SER A 112 5.08 -6.02 6.52
N VAL A 113 5.38 -4.93 7.22
CA VAL A 113 6.03 -4.98 8.53
C VAL A 113 4.98 -4.65 9.59
N ALA A 114 4.54 -5.68 10.31
CA ALA A 114 3.67 -5.50 11.46
C ALA A 114 4.46 -4.87 12.62
N HIS A 115 3.85 -3.88 13.28
CA HIS A 115 4.33 -3.32 14.54
C HIS A 115 3.81 -4.12 15.74
#